data_AF-M7SPS9-F1
#
_entry.id   AF-M7SPS9-F1
#
_cell.length_a   1.000
_cell.length_b   1.000
_cell.length_c   1.000
_cell.angle_alpha   90.00
_cell.angle_beta   90.00
_cell.angle_gamma   90.00
#
_symmetry.space_group_name_H-M   'P 1'
#
loop_
_entity.id
_entity.type
_entity.pdbx_description
1 polymer ?
#
loop_
_entity_poly.entity_id
_entity_poly.type
_entity_poly.pdbx_seq_one_letter_code
_entity_poly.pdbx_strand_id
1 'polypeptide(L)'
;METFRSNGHTSTSDPFLDPRGAFNCLATIDPKTKERCSAAAAYYAPIQDRENLHVITNATVEKILFEKISPEADPTVDSRAIGVQYRHNNETKIVTCRKEIIIASGALQSPKLLELSGIGNPELLERHGIPLVQPLSGVGENLHDHLVCGIGFEAVDDLETLDALVRQEPEALQKAFQDYQERQTGLLTSIGLYTYAYLPPVGSRIGKVPGQDRVEKLLDQNRRPEGNSPAIVRARAIHEVAKKTLLSHDQPSGVYFSVITQNVLPPGSHPDSPRAPIPGKFLTLGTMLSQPLSRGSVHITSSDVAGFPSLDPNYGSNPVDIEVMAQQLMYLESLAATLSPLSNLFKKPLRRRDPASESTSIDKARAYVRSSAISMEHPGGTCAMLPRDKDGVLDTQLRVYGIENLRVVDSSAMPLSNIANIQSTVYALAERAADLIKKTHGMQ
;
A
#
# COMPACT_ATOMS: atom_id res chain seq x y z
N MET A 1 12.03 6.50 19.75
CA MET A 1 12.59 7.84 19.46
C MET A 1 13.98 8.07 20.01
N GLU A 2 14.19 8.03 21.33
CA GLU A 2 15.50 8.32 21.96
C GLU A 2 16.64 7.44 21.44
N THR A 3 16.38 6.14 21.25
CA THR A 3 17.35 5.21 20.66
C THR A 3 17.87 5.70 19.31
N PHE A 4 16.99 6.11 18.41
CA PHE A 4 17.39 6.60 17.09
C PHE A 4 18.17 7.92 17.19
N ARG A 5 17.76 8.82 18.09
CA ARG A 5 18.48 10.09 18.35
C ARG A 5 19.90 9.84 18.83
N SER A 6 20.09 8.96 19.80
CA SER A 6 21.41 8.62 20.35
C SER A 6 22.33 7.92 19.34
N ASN A 7 21.77 7.37 18.26
CA ASN A 7 22.50 6.73 17.17
C ASN A 7 22.59 7.60 15.90
N GLY A 8 22.30 8.91 16.01
CA GLY A 8 22.47 9.86 14.90
C GLY A 8 21.38 9.79 13.82
N HIS A 9 20.23 9.19 14.13
CA HIS A 9 19.06 9.04 13.24
C HIS A 9 17.88 9.93 13.67
N THR A 10 18.17 11.17 14.05
CA THR A 10 17.17 12.16 14.46
C THR A 10 16.49 12.77 13.24
N SER A 11 15.16 12.87 13.26
CA SER A 11 14.45 13.73 12.31
C SER A 11 14.63 15.20 12.69
N THR A 12 15.04 16.03 11.74
CA THR A 12 15.33 17.46 11.94
C THR A 12 14.21 18.39 11.46
N SER A 13 13.13 17.82 10.95
CA SER A 13 12.14 18.48 10.09
C SER A 13 10.83 17.70 10.12
N ASP A 14 9.78 18.24 9.51
CA ASP A 14 8.52 17.51 9.34
C ASP A 14 8.77 16.22 8.54
N PRO A 15 8.49 15.02 9.09
CA PRO A 15 8.74 13.76 8.40
C PRO A 15 7.89 13.58 7.12
N PHE A 16 6.85 14.40 6.90
CA PHE A 16 6.07 14.41 5.65
C PHE A 16 6.70 15.29 4.56
N LEU A 17 7.58 16.22 4.92
CA LEU A 17 8.34 17.05 3.97
C LEU A 17 9.76 16.52 3.77
N ASP A 18 10.34 15.95 4.82
CA ASP A 18 11.69 15.42 4.86
C ASP A 18 11.72 14.11 5.66
N PRO A 19 11.37 12.99 5.01
CA PRO A 19 11.17 11.69 5.65
C PRO A 19 12.51 11.04 6.03
N ARG A 20 13.21 11.59 7.01
CA ARG A 20 14.47 11.04 7.53
C ARG A 20 14.46 11.00 9.05
N GLY A 21 14.96 9.89 9.58
CA GLY A 21 15.03 9.61 11.01
C GLY A 21 13.73 9.10 11.60
N ALA A 22 13.73 8.96 12.92
CA ALA A 22 12.55 8.52 13.67
C ALA A 22 11.59 9.67 13.98
N PHE A 23 10.30 9.37 14.03
CA PHE A 23 9.22 10.26 14.45
C PHE A 23 8.10 9.49 15.15
N ASN A 24 7.27 10.20 15.90
CA ASN A 24 6.04 9.62 16.45
C ASN A 24 5.00 9.49 15.34
N CYS A 25 4.48 8.29 15.15
CA CYS A 25 3.46 8.02 14.14
C CYS A 25 2.19 8.82 14.46
N LEU A 26 1.68 9.53 13.46
CA LEU A 26 0.36 10.13 13.56
C LEU A 26 -0.69 9.07 13.24
N ALA A 27 -1.75 9.01 14.04
CA ALA A 27 -2.89 8.14 13.81
C ALA A 27 -4.03 8.91 13.15
N THR A 28 -4.84 8.22 12.36
CA THR A 28 -6.08 8.75 11.77
C THR A 28 -7.21 8.74 12.80
N ILE A 29 -6.98 9.45 13.90
CA ILE A 29 -7.87 9.56 15.07
C ILE A 29 -8.08 11.05 15.38
N ASP A 30 -9.33 11.46 15.57
CA ASP A 30 -9.65 12.84 15.95
C ASP A 30 -9.14 13.10 17.38
N PRO A 31 -8.31 14.14 17.60
CA PRO A 31 -7.72 14.38 18.91
C PRO A 31 -8.74 14.78 19.97
N LYS A 32 -9.93 15.27 19.59
CA LYS A 32 -11.03 15.67 20.47
C LYS A 32 -12.00 14.52 20.71
N THR A 33 -12.51 13.88 19.66
CA THR A 33 -13.55 12.84 19.82
C THR A 33 -12.98 11.45 20.05
N LYS A 34 -11.68 11.24 19.75
CA LYS A 34 -10.98 9.95 19.77
C LYS A 34 -11.59 8.90 18.83
N GLU A 35 -12.43 9.33 17.90
CA GLU A 35 -12.98 8.48 16.86
C GLU A 35 -12.02 8.43 15.67
N ARG A 36 -12.20 7.42 14.81
CA ARG A 36 -11.46 7.31 13.56
C ARG A 36 -11.82 8.45 12.60
N CYS A 37 -10.80 9.15 12.10
CA CYS A 37 -10.93 10.07 10.97
C CYS A 37 -10.92 9.28 9.65
N SER A 38 -12.10 9.10 9.05
CA SER A 38 -12.27 8.46 7.73
C SER A 38 -12.59 9.48 6.64
N ALA A 39 -12.43 9.10 5.37
CA ALA A 39 -12.87 9.92 4.23
C ALA A 39 -14.37 10.24 4.31
N ALA A 40 -15.20 9.28 4.75
CA ALA A 40 -16.63 9.49 4.93
C ALA A 40 -16.91 10.54 6.02
N ALA A 41 -16.23 10.46 7.16
CA ALA A 41 -16.37 11.43 8.24
C ALA A 41 -15.91 12.84 7.82
N ALA A 42 -14.80 12.94 7.07
CA ALA A 42 -14.20 14.21 6.70
C ALA A 42 -14.86 14.89 5.48
N TYR A 43 -15.21 14.13 4.44
CA TYR A 43 -15.65 14.67 3.16
C TYR A 43 -17.14 14.47 2.87
N TYR A 44 -17.76 13.41 3.39
CA TYR A 44 -19.18 13.12 3.12
C TYR A 44 -20.10 13.67 4.21
N ALA A 45 -19.85 13.33 5.48
CA ALA A 45 -20.73 13.69 6.59
C ALA A 45 -21.05 15.20 6.68
N PRO A 46 -20.11 16.14 6.43
CA PRO A 46 -20.42 17.57 6.46
C PRO A 46 -21.31 18.07 5.33
N ILE A 47 -21.51 17.28 4.27
CA ILE A 47 -22.23 17.68 3.05
C ILE A 47 -23.35 16.70 2.67
N GLN A 48 -23.64 15.72 3.53
CA GLN A 48 -24.58 14.63 3.25
C GLN A 48 -26.00 15.11 2.93
N ASP A 49 -26.40 16.25 3.50
CA ASP A 49 -27.74 16.82 3.34
C ASP A 49 -27.88 17.70 2.08
N ARG A 50 -26.83 17.83 1.26
CA ARG A 50 -26.91 18.60 0.01
C ARG A 50 -27.81 17.90 -0.99
N GLU A 51 -28.85 18.60 -1.45
CA GLU A 51 -29.84 18.05 -2.42
C GLU A 51 -29.22 17.59 -3.75
N ASN A 52 -28.05 18.11 -4.12
CA ASN A 52 -27.32 17.74 -5.33
C ASN A 52 -26.31 16.59 -5.14
N LEU A 53 -26.29 15.94 -3.98
CA LEU A 53 -25.46 14.78 -3.68
C LEU A 53 -26.35 13.55 -3.43
N HIS A 54 -26.13 12.49 -4.19
CA HIS A 54 -26.84 11.22 -4.03
C HIS A 54 -25.84 10.11 -3.74
N VAL A 55 -26.04 9.37 -2.64
CA VAL A 55 -25.22 8.21 -2.27
C VAL A 55 -26.09 6.97 -2.31
N ILE A 56 -25.66 5.98 -3.10
CA ILE A 56 -26.31 4.68 -3.20
C ILE A 56 -25.32 3.63 -2.71
N THR A 57 -25.56 3.10 -1.51
CA THR A 57 -24.78 2.00 -0.93
C THR A 57 -25.30 0.65 -1.41
N ASN A 58 -24.53 -0.43 -1.20
CA ASN A 58 -24.91 -1.78 -1.64
C ASN A 58 -25.23 -1.84 -3.14
N ALA A 59 -24.55 -1.00 -3.93
CA ALA A 59 -24.68 -0.90 -5.37
C ALA A 59 -23.34 -1.24 -6.03
N THR A 60 -23.30 -2.34 -6.78
CA THR A 60 -22.09 -2.79 -7.47
C THR A 60 -22.12 -2.31 -8.91
N VAL A 61 -21.17 -1.45 -9.30
CA VAL A 61 -21.02 -1.05 -10.71
C VAL A 61 -20.54 -2.25 -11.52
N GLU A 62 -21.25 -2.55 -12.61
CA GLU A 62 -21.01 -3.72 -13.45
C GLU A 62 -20.16 -3.38 -14.67
N LYS A 63 -20.45 -2.24 -15.31
CA LYS A 63 -19.69 -1.71 -16.46
C LYS A 63 -20.00 -0.25 -16.73
N ILE A 64 -19.12 0.39 -17.46
CA ILE A 64 -19.30 1.74 -18.03
C ILE A 64 -19.93 1.62 -19.42
N LEU A 65 -20.80 2.57 -19.76
CA LEU A 65 -21.48 2.65 -21.04
C LEU A 65 -20.81 3.73 -21.90
N PHE A 66 -20.64 3.45 -23.19
CA PHE A 66 -19.94 4.32 -24.14
C PHE A 66 -20.75 4.60 -25.40
N GLU A 67 -20.51 5.76 -26.01
CA GLU A 67 -20.85 6.06 -27.39
C GLU A 67 -19.57 6.28 -28.21
N LYS A 68 -19.59 5.92 -29.50
CA LYS A 68 -18.49 6.28 -30.42
C LYS A 68 -18.61 7.74 -30.82
N ILE A 69 -17.49 8.46 -30.87
CA ILE A 69 -17.44 9.87 -31.27
C ILE A 69 -16.54 10.05 -32.50
N SER A 70 -16.83 11.07 -33.31
CA SER A 70 -16.02 11.36 -34.49
C SER A 70 -14.62 11.88 -34.08
N PRO A 71 -13.52 11.37 -34.65
CA PRO A 71 -12.15 11.76 -34.29
C PRO A 71 -11.75 13.18 -34.74
N GLU A 72 -12.71 14.04 -35.09
CA GLU A 72 -12.48 15.36 -35.69
C GLU A 72 -11.69 16.33 -34.79
N ALA A 73 -11.80 16.21 -33.47
CA ALA A 73 -11.13 17.10 -32.51
C ALA A 73 -9.84 16.52 -31.90
N ASP A 74 -9.78 15.20 -31.67
CA ASP A 74 -8.60 14.48 -31.21
C ASP A 74 -8.60 13.07 -31.82
N PRO A 75 -7.67 12.75 -32.74
CA PRO A 75 -7.63 11.43 -33.39
C PRO A 75 -7.24 10.30 -32.42
N THR A 76 -6.84 10.64 -31.19
CA THR A 76 -6.49 9.66 -30.16
C THR A 76 -7.65 9.28 -29.25
N VAL A 77 -8.82 9.91 -29.42
CA VAL A 77 -10.07 9.64 -28.71
C VAL A 77 -11.14 9.16 -29.68
N ASP A 78 -11.76 8.01 -29.39
CA ASP A 78 -12.76 7.39 -30.27
C ASP A 78 -14.10 7.09 -29.57
N SER A 79 -14.13 7.24 -28.24
CA SER A 79 -15.28 6.86 -27.42
C SER A 79 -15.48 7.87 -26.29
N ARG A 80 -16.74 8.08 -25.90
CA ARG A 80 -17.13 8.90 -24.76
C ARG A 80 -17.90 8.06 -23.76
N ALA A 81 -17.55 8.18 -22.47
CA ALA A 81 -18.29 7.55 -21.39
C ALA A 81 -19.59 8.34 -21.11
N ILE A 82 -20.74 7.66 -21.16
CA ILE A 82 -22.08 8.28 -21.12
C ILE A 82 -22.93 7.84 -19.92
N GLY A 83 -22.49 6.83 -19.17
CA GLY A 83 -23.22 6.33 -18.01
C GLY A 83 -22.57 5.09 -17.41
N VAL A 84 -23.17 4.59 -16.34
CA VAL A 84 -22.79 3.32 -15.72
C VAL A 84 -24.00 2.43 -15.55
N GLN A 85 -23.78 1.13 -15.75
CA GLN A 85 -24.71 0.07 -15.37
C GLN A 85 -24.27 -0.46 -14.00
N TYR A 86 -25.20 -0.58 -13.06
CA TYR A 86 -24.93 -1.07 -11.71
C TYR A 86 -26.06 -1.96 -11.21
N ARG A 87 -25.73 -2.87 -10.29
CA ARG A 87 -26.68 -3.75 -9.61
C ARG A 87 -27.02 -3.20 -8.24
N HIS A 88 -28.30 -3.07 -7.92
CA HIS A 88 -28.78 -2.66 -6.61
C HIS A 88 -30.08 -3.39 -6.29
N ASN A 89 -30.17 -4.01 -5.11
CA ASN A 89 -31.30 -4.88 -4.72
C ASN A 89 -31.61 -5.99 -5.74
N ASN A 90 -30.56 -6.62 -6.30
CA ASN A 90 -30.64 -7.63 -7.36
C ASN A 90 -31.26 -7.16 -8.69
N GLU A 91 -31.46 -5.85 -8.86
CA GLU A 91 -31.91 -5.25 -10.12
C GLU A 91 -30.75 -4.54 -10.83
N THR A 92 -30.65 -4.71 -12.14
CA THR A 92 -29.75 -3.92 -12.98
C THR A 92 -30.38 -2.56 -13.26
N LYS A 93 -29.63 -1.49 -12.97
CA LYS A 93 -30.03 -0.10 -13.17
C LYS A 93 -28.97 0.63 -13.99
N ILE A 94 -29.40 1.70 -14.65
CA ILE A 94 -28.54 2.57 -15.45
C ILE A 94 -28.66 3.99 -14.91
N VAL A 95 -27.53 4.66 -14.77
CA VAL A 95 -27.47 6.11 -14.56
C VAL A 95 -26.61 6.74 -15.65
N THR A 96 -27.14 7.77 -16.31
CA THR A 96 -26.43 8.49 -17.36
C THR A 96 -25.62 9.64 -16.76
N CYS A 97 -24.51 9.97 -17.41
CA CYS A 97 -23.64 11.05 -17.01
C CYS A 97 -23.60 12.15 -18.08
N ARG A 98 -23.69 13.42 -17.64
CA ARG A 98 -23.60 14.60 -18.52
C ARG A 98 -22.19 15.19 -18.63
N LYS A 99 -21.31 14.90 -17.66
CA LYS A 99 -20.01 15.56 -17.55
C LYS A 99 -18.86 14.57 -17.44
N GLU A 100 -18.83 13.76 -16.38
CA GLU A 100 -17.66 12.93 -16.08
C GLU A 100 -18.01 11.72 -15.22
N ILE A 101 -17.38 10.59 -15.52
CA ILE A 101 -17.39 9.38 -14.71
C ILE A 101 -16.02 9.25 -14.04
N ILE A 102 -16.02 8.99 -12.74
CA ILE A 102 -14.81 8.83 -11.93
C ILE A 102 -14.84 7.42 -11.34
N ILE A 103 -13.81 6.64 -11.65
CA ILE A 103 -13.56 5.34 -11.02
C ILE A 103 -12.69 5.58 -9.79
N ALA A 104 -13.17 5.14 -8.62
CA ALA A 104 -12.45 5.21 -7.34
C ALA A 104 -12.59 3.89 -6.56
N SER A 105 -12.53 2.76 -7.27
CA SER A 105 -12.75 1.42 -6.71
C SER A 105 -11.47 0.75 -6.18
N GLY A 106 -10.33 1.45 -6.21
CA GLY A 106 -9.05 0.99 -5.69
C GLY A 106 -8.27 0.09 -6.65
N ALA A 107 -7.00 -0.15 -6.32
CA ALA A 107 -6.04 -0.87 -7.16
C ALA A 107 -6.48 -2.25 -7.64
N LEU A 108 -7.40 -2.93 -6.94
CA LEU A 108 -7.81 -4.29 -7.34
C LEU A 108 -9.08 -4.30 -8.19
N GLN A 109 -9.98 -3.33 -8.02
CA GLN A 109 -11.29 -3.34 -8.68
C GLN A 109 -11.40 -2.33 -9.83
N SER A 110 -10.63 -1.24 -9.80
CA SER A 110 -10.57 -0.27 -10.90
C SER A 110 -10.11 -0.89 -12.24
N PRO A 111 -9.02 -1.69 -12.30
CA PRO A 111 -8.65 -2.38 -13.54
C PRO A 111 -9.73 -3.38 -13.98
N LYS A 112 -10.32 -4.14 -13.04
CA LYS A 112 -11.40 -5.07 -13.32
C LYS A 112 -12.60 -4.37 -13.96
N LEU A 113 -13.01 -3.21 -13.43
CA LEU A 113 -14.12 -2.44 -13.98
C LEU A 113 -13.80 -1.94 -15.40
N LEU A 114 -12.58 -1.47 -15.66
CA LEU A 114 -12.15 -1.08 -16.99
C LEU A 114 -12.21 -2.27 -17.96
N GLU A 115 -11.67 -3.42 -17.57
CA GLU A 115 -11.68 -4.63 -18.40
C GLU A 115 -13.09 -5.12 -18.70
N LEU A 116 -13.97 -5.22 -17.70
CA LEU A 116 -15.39 -5.57 -17.89
C LEU A 116 -16.14 -4.55 -18.78
N SER A 117 -15.63 -3.33 -18.88
CA SER A 117 -16.15 -2.26 -19.73
C SER A 117 -15.53 -2.24 -21.14
N GLY A 118 -14.63 -3.18 -21.46
CA GLY A 118 -13.99 -3.27 -22.77
C GLY A 118 -12.72 -2.43 -22.93
N ILE A 119 -12.11 -1.97 -21.83
CA ILE A 119 -10.86 -1.19 -21.83
C ILE A 119 -9.76 -2.06 -21.21
N GLY A 120 -8.78 -2.49 -22.01
CA GLY A 120 -7.73 -3.38 -21.52
C GLY A 120 -6.93 -4.05 -22.62
N ASN A 121 -6.29 -5.18 -22.29
CA ASN A 121 -5.58 -6.03 -23.24
C ASN A 121 -6.57 -6.70 -24.22
N PRO A 122 -6.48 -6.49 -25.54
CA PRO A 122 -7.43 -7.03 -26.51
C PRO A 122 -7.59 -8.56 -26.49
N GLU A 123 -6.48 -9.29 -26.33
CA GLU A 123 -6.49 -10.76 -26.30
C GLU A 123 -7.16 -11.30 -25.02
N LEU A 124 -7.01 -10.59 -23.89
CA LEU A 124 -7.73 -10.92 -22.66
C LEU A 124 -9.24 -10.70 -22.82
N LEU A 125 -9.63 -9.55 -23.37
CA LEU A 125 -11.03 -9.19 -23.55
C LEU A 125 -11.74 -10.13 -24.52
N GLU A 126 -11.09 -10.47 -25.64
CA GLU A 126 -11.60 -11.43 -26.62
C GLU A 126 -11.83 -12.81 -26.00
N ARG A 127 -10.88 -13.32 -25.19
CA ARG A 127 -11.01 -14.61 -24.49
C ARG A 127 -12.22 -14.68 -23.56
N HIS A 128 -12.69 -13.54 -23.05
CA HIS A 128 -13.86 -13.46 -22.18
C HIS A 128 -15.13 -12.96 -22.89
N GLY A 129 -15.09 -12.81 -24.23
CA GLY A 129 -16.23 -12.37 -25.03
C GLY A 129 -16.65 -10.93 -24.76
N ILE A 130 -15.72 -10.07 -24.32
CA ILE A 130 -15.97 -8.66 -24.01
C ILE A 130 -15.62 -7.82 -25.25
N PRO A 131 -16.56 -7.02 -25.80
CA PRO A 131 -16.28 -6.14 -26.91
C PRO A 131 -15.19 -5.11 -26.57
N LEU A 132 -14.19 -4.98 -27.43
CA LEU A 132 -13.12 -4.00 -27.28
C LEU A 132 -13.67 -2.58 -27.50
N VAL A 133 -13.54 -1.73 -26.49
CA VAL A 133 -13.79 -0.29 -26.57
C VAL A 133 -12.49 0.46 -26.86
N GLN A 134 -11.45 0.20 -26.07
CA GLN A 134 -10.15 0.86 -26.19
C GLN A 134 -9.00 -0.07 -25.78
N PRO A 135 -8.01 -0.32 -26.66
CA PRO A 135 -6.84 -1.13 -26.32
C PRO A 135 -5.92 -0.37 -25.36
N LEU A 136 -5.77 -0.89 -24.14
CA LEU A 136 -4.83 -0.42 -23.12
C LEU A 136 -4.28 -1.61 -22.33
N SER A 137 -3.26 -2.28 -22.87
CA SER A 137 -2.69 -3.48 -22.25
C SER A 137 -2.08 -3.25 -20.86
N GLY A 138 -1.81 -1.99 -20.47
CA GLY A 138 -1.37 -1.63 -19.12
C GLY A 138 -2.44 -1.66 -18.05
N VAL A 139 -3.73 -1.82 -18.39
CA VAL A 139 -4.80 -2.02 -17.41
C VAL A 139 -4.59 -3.36 -16.71
N GLY A 140 -4.57 -3.33 -15.37
CA GLY A 140 -4.32 -4.52 -14.54
C GLY A 140 -2.86 -4.82 -14.29
N GLU A 141 -1.94 -4.23 -15.06
CA GLU A 141 -0.49 -4.44 -14.95
C GLU A 141 0.15 -3.54 -13.88
N ASN A 142 1.45 -3.76 -13.58
CA ASN A 142 2.21 -2.90 -12.65
C ASN A 142 1.64 -2.86 -11.21
N LEU A 143 0.93 -3.92 -10.78
CA LEU A 143 0.55 -4.06 -9.39
C LEU A 143 1.81 -4.05 -8.54
N HIS A 144 1.84 -3.12 -7.59
CA HIS A 144 2.87 -3.05 -6.57
C HIS A 144 2.24 -2.82 -5.21
N ASP A 145 3.01 -3.14 -4.18
CA ASP A 145 2.61 -3.02 -2.80
C ASP A 145 3.86 -2.90 -1.94
N HIS A 146 3.67 -2.39 -0.74
CA HIS A 146 4.65 -2.49 0.32
C HIS A 146 4.56 -3.84 0.99
N LEU A 147 5.68 -4.55 1.07
CA LEU A 147 5.79 -5.74 1.90
C LEU A 147 6.21 -5.35 3.31
N VAL A 148 5.58 -5.98 4.29
CA VAL A 148 5.86 -5.81 5.72
C VAL A 148 6.31 -7.12 6.33
N CYS A 149 7.31 -7.07 7.21
CA CYS A 149 7.77 -8.21 8.00
C CYS A 149 8.19 -7.70 9.38
N GLY A 150 8.05 -8.50 10.43
CA GLY A 150 8.35 -8.04 11.79
C GLY A 150 8.61 -9.16 12.78
N ILE A 151 9.26 -8.79 13.88
CA ILE A 151 9.69 -9.68 14.96
C ILE A 151 8.98 -9.23 16.24
N GLY A 152 8.15 -10.11 16.80
CA GLY A 152 7.53 -9.90 18.11
C GLY A 152 8.46 -10.36 19.22
N PHE A 153 8.89 -9.45 20.10
CA PHE A 153 9.73 -9.78 21.26
C PHE A 153 8.94 -9.68 22.56
N GLU A 154 9.20 -10.56 23.53
CA GLU A 154 8.63 -10.43 24.87
C GLU A 154 9.06 -9.10 25.51
N ALA A 155 8.06 -8.31 25.87
CA ALA A 155 8.23 -7.04 26.55
C ALA A 155 8.37 -7.24 28.06
N VAL A 156 8.96 -6.24 28.73
CA VAL A 156 9.00 -6.16 30.20
C VAL A 156 7.58 -6.10 30.79
N ASP A 157 7.42 -6.58 32.01
CA ASP A 157 6.10 -6.76 32.63
C ASP A 157 5.36 -5.43 32.87
N ASP A 158 6.09 -4.34 33.08
CA ASP A 158 5.53 -3.01 33.33
C ASP A 158 5.08 -2.27 32.05
N LEU A 159 5.38 -2.81 30.86
CA LEU A 159 4.90 -2.20 29.61
C LEU A 159 3.41 -2.51 29.42
N GLU A 160 2.60 -1.49 29.17
CA GLU A 160 1.21 -1.68 28.74
C GLU A 160 1.18 -2.07 27.25
N THR A 161 0.46 -3.16 26.91
CA THR A 161 0.39 -3.69 25.54
C THR A 161 -1.05 -4.03 25.17
N LEU A 162 -1.32 -4.13 23.86
CA LEU A 162 -2.63 -4.53 23.33
C LEU A 162 -2.85 -6.04 23.35
N ASP A 163 -1.90 -6.83 23.85
CA ASP A 163 -1.92 -8.29 23.75
C ASP A 163 -3.16 -8.93 24.38
N ALA A 164 -3.62 -8.41 25.53
CA ALA A 164 -4.82 -8.92 26.19
C ALA A 164 -6.10 -8.66 25.37
N LEU A 165 -6.17 -7.52 24.67
CA LEU A 165 -7.29 -7.21 23.75
C LEU A 165 -7.24 -8.11 22.52
N VAL A 166 -6.05 -8.32 21.97
CA VAL A 166 -5.82 -9.23 20.85
C VAL A 166 -6.19 -10.67 21.21
N ARG A 167 -5.91 -11.11 22.45
CA ARG A 167 -6.36 -12.39 23.01
C ARG A 167 -7.84 -12.45 23.39
N GLN A 168 -8.59 -11.35 23.23
CA GLN A 168 -10.00 -11.25 23.59
C GLN A 168 -10.26 -11.56 25.08
N GLU A 169 -9.35 -11.16 25.98
CA GLU A 169 -9.53 -11.35 27.42
C GLU A 169 -10.69 -10.48 27.93
N PRO A 170 -11.72 -11.07 28.59
CA PRO A 170 -12.95 -10.34 28.95
C PRO A 170 -12.71 -9.11 29.83
N GLU A 171 -11.87 -9.24 30.85
CA GLU A 171 -11.57 -8.14 31.79
C GLU A 171 -10.84 -6.98 31.09
N ALA A 172 -9.91 -7.30 30.19
CA ALA A 172 -9.18 -6.31 29.42
C ALA A 172 -10.09 -5.57 28.44
N LEU A 173 -10.98 -6.29 27.74
CA LEU A 173 -11.99 -5.71 26.86
C LEU A 173 -12.94 -4.79 27.65
N GLN A 174 -13.49 -5.28 28.76
CA GLN A 174 -14.40 -4.51 29.61
C GLN A 174 -13.74 -3.21 30.08
N LYS A 175 -12.50 -3.30 30.59
CA LYS A 175 -11.74 -2.12 31.03
C LYS A 175 -11.50 -1.15 29.87
N ALA A 176 -11.07 -1.64 28.72
CA ALA A 176 -10.77 -0.79 27.56
C ALA A 176 -12.04 -0.08 27.03
N PHE A 177 -13.19 -0.76 27.03
CA PHE A 177 -14.48 -0.15 26.70
C PHE A 177 -14.88 0.91 27.73
N GLN A 178 -14.73 0.62 29.03
CA GLN A 178 -15.04 1.56 30.10
C GLN A 178 -14.18 2.83 30.01
N ASP A 179 -12.86 2.69 29.85
CA ASP A 179 -11.92 3.81 29.72
C ASP A 179 -12.25 4.70 28.50
N TYR A 180 -12.69 4.07 27.40
CA TYR A 180 -13.10 4.78 26.19
C TYR A 180 -14.44 5.49 26.37
N GLN A 181 -15.47 4.82 26.89
CA GLN A 181 -16.81 5.37 27.04
C GLN A 181 -16.89 6.47 28.09
N GLU A 182 -16.22 6.31 29.23
CA GLU A 182 -16.29 7.28 30.33
C GLU A 182 -15.40 8.50 30.09
N ARG A 183 -14.23 8.31 29.46
CA ARG A 183 -13.17 9.33 29.43
C ARG A 183 -12.53 9.54 28.07
N GLN A 184 -12.86 8.75 27.05
CA GLN A 184 -12.17 8.75 25.75
C GLN A 184 -10.65 8.58 25.94
N THR A 185 -10.28 7.58 26.73
CA THR A 185 -8.89 7.22 27.05
C THR A 185 -8.65 5.73 26.89
N GLY A 186 -7.43 5.28 27.15
CA GLY A 186 -7.06 3.88 27.18
C GLY A 186 -6.76 3.29 25.80
N LEU A 187 -6.66 1.97 25.77
CA LEU A 187 -6.10 1.25 24.63
C LEU A 187 -6.92 1.34 23.34
N LEU A 188 -8.22 1.63 23.41
CA LEU A 188 -9.08 1.82 22.24
C LEU A 188 -8.85 3.15 21.51
N THR A 189 -8.13 4.11 22.12
CA THR A 189 -7.79 5.38 21.47
C THR A 189 -6.43 5.34 20.76
N SER A 190 -5.85 4.16 20.58
CA SER A 190 -4.53 3.97 19.97
C SER A 190 -4.56 2.89 18.90
N ILE A 191 -3.81 3.09 17.83
CA ILE A 191 -3.56 2.06 16.81
C ILE A 191 -2.44 1.09 17.22
N GLY A 192 -1.84 1.28 18.41
CA GLY A 192 -0.72 0.48 18.92
C GLY A 192 0.63 0.77 18.26
N LEU A 193 0.64 1.54 17.15
CA LEU A 193 1.83 1.93 16.42
C LEU A 193 2.26 3.34 16.83
N TYR A 194 3.41 3.46 17.50
CA TYR A 194 3.86 4.73 18.08
C TYR A 194 5.06 5.36 17.39
N THR A 195 6.05 4.56 16.98
CA THR A 195 7.28 5.08 16.34
C THR A 195 7.39 4.54 14.93
N TYR A 196 7.66 5.43 13.99
CA TYR A 196 8.22 5.12 12.67
C TYR A 196 9.64 5.65 12.57
N ALA A 197 10.45 5.07 11.71
CA ALA A 197 11.74 5.61 11.32
C ALA A 197 12.01 5.35 9.84
N TYR A 198 12.35 6.42 9.13
CA TYR A 198 12.80 6.40 7.75
C TYR A 198 14.33 6.50 7.75
N LEU A 199 15.02 5.42 7.41
CA LEU A 199 16.48 5.36 7.46
C LEU A 199 17.07 5.14 6.08
N PRO A 200 18.28 5.65 5.82
CA PRO A 200 19.08 5.25 4.67
C PRO A 200 19.33 3.75 4.60
N PRO A 201 19.87 3.22 3.48
CA PRO A 201 20.19 1.81 3.33
C PRO A 201 20.96 1.27 4.55
N VAL A 202 20.32 0.33 5.23
CA VAL A 202 20.82 -0.21 6.49
C VAL A 202 21.91 -1.22 6.19
N GLY A 203 23.14 -0.77 6.45
CA GLY A 203 24.40 -1.40 6.05
C GLY A 203 25.52 -0.37 5.96
N SER A 204 25.18 0.90 5.68
CA SER A 204 26.16 1.99 5.57
C SER A 204 26.77 2.45 6.90
N ARG A 205 26.15 2.16 8.06
CA ARG A 205 26.56 2.74 9.36
C ARG A 205 26.65 1.77 10.54
N ILE A 206 26.32 0.50 10.39
CA ILE A 206 26.31 -0.46 11.50
C ILE A 206 27.04 -1.74 11.08
N GLY A 207 28.34 -1.80 11.42
CA GLY A 207 29.19 -3.00 11.55
C GLY A 207 29.11 -4.10 10.49
N LYS A 208 30.19 -4.28 9.71
CA LYS A 208 30.63 -5.51 9.00
C LYS A 208 29.58 -6.37 8.27
N VAL A 209 28.40 -5.86 7.92
CA VAL A 209 27.52 -6.50 6.93
C VAL A 209 27.78 -5.82 5.59
N PRO A 210 28.45 -6.47 4.61
CA PRO A 210 28.58 -5.94 3.26
C PRO A 210 27.21 -6.00 2.59
N GLY A 211 26.35 -5.04 2.91
CA GLY A 211 24.95 -5.01 2.46
C GLY A 211 24.77 -4.24 1.15
N GLN A 212 25.42 -3.08 1.04
CA GLN A 212 25.28 -2.21 -0.14
C GLN A 212 25.92 -2.84 -1.38
N ASP A 213 27.12 -3.42 -1.28
CA ASP A 213 27.77 -4.14 -2.38
C ASP A 213 26.93 -5.32 -2.88
N ARG A 214 26.21 -6.00 -1.97
CA ARG A 214 25.32 -7.12 -2.34
C ARG A 214 24.05 -6.63 -3.04
N VAL A 215 23.44 -5.57 -2.52
CA VAL A 215 22.25 -4.94 -3.13
C VAL A 215 22.62 -4.40 -4.51
N GLU A 216 23.76 -3.71 -4.64
CA GLU A 216 24.28 -3.22 -5.92
C GLU A 216 24.51 -4.36 -6.92
N LYS A 217 25.22 -5.41 -6.51
CA LYS A 217 25.43 -6.59 -7.34
C LYS A 217 24.11 -7.24 -7.77
N LEU A 218 23.13 -7.36 -6.87
CA LEU A 218 21.82 -7.93 -7.21
C LEU A 218 21.03 -7.02 -8.15
N LEU A 219 21.09 -5.70 -7.97
CA LEU A 219 20.48 -4.74 -8.88
C LEU A 219 21.05 -4.91 -10.29
N ASP A 220 22.38 -4.99 -10.43
CA ASP A 220 23.04 -5.17 -11.72
C ASP A 220 22.70 -6.52 -12.37
N GLN A 221 22.67 -7.60 -11.58
CA GLN A 221 22.31 -8.94 -12.05
C GLN A 221 20.84 -9.07 -12.45
N ASN A 222 19.95 -8.25 -11.88
CA ASN A 222 18.50 -8.28 -12.12
C ASN A 222 18.02 -7.06 -12.90
N ARG A 223 18.92 -6.45 -13.68
CA ARG A 223 18.55 -5.39 -14.63
C ARG A 223 17.59 -5.95 -15.67
N ARG A 224 16.53 -5.20 -15.96
CA ARG A 224 15.55 -5.60 -16.99
C ARG A 224 16.22 -5.54 -18.39
N PRO A 225 15.94 -6.51 -19.27
CA PRO A 225 16.57 -6.59 -20.59
C PRO A 225 16.24 -5.36 -21.44
N GLU A 226 17.07 -5.08 -22.44
CA GLU A 226 16.76 -4.07 -23.44
C GLU A 226 15.59 -4.52 -24.32
N GLY A 227 14.78 -3.56 -24.75
CA GLY A 227 13.61 -3.79 -25.57
C GLY A 227 12.77 -2.54 -25.71
N ASN A 228 11.97 -2.51 -26.77
CA ASN A 228 11.15 -1.35 -27.13
C ASN A 228 9.66 -1.55 -26.81
N SER A 229 9.27 -2.72 -26.26
CA SER A 229 7.87 -2.89 -25.86
C SER A 229 7.56 -1.97 -24.66
N PRO A 230 6.39 -1.31 -24.62
CA PRO A 230 6.05 -0.37 -23.55
C PRO A 230 6.21 -0.96 -22.13
N ALA A 231 5.86 -2.22 -21.93
CA ALA A 231 6.03 -2.93 -20.66
C ALA A 231 7.52 -3.08 -20.24
N ILE A 232 8.42 -3.37 -21.19
CA ILE A 232 9.87 -3.44 -20.92
C ILE A 232 10.40 -2.05 -20.57
N VAL A 233 10.01 -1.01 -21.33
CA VAL A 233 10.44 0.37 -21.06
C VAL A 233 9.98 0.81 -19.66
N ARG A 234 8.74 0.51 -19.27
CA ARG A 234 8.22 0.73 -17.91
C ARG A 234 9.06 0.02 -16.86
N ALA A 235 9.29 -1.29 -17.02
CA ALA A 235 10.02 -2.09 -16.04
C ALA A 235 11.47 -1.60 -15.85
N ARG A 236 12.13 -1.14 -16.92
CA ARG A 236 13.46 -0.51 -16.86
C ARG A 236 13.42 0.81 -16.10
N ALA A 237 12.47 1.69 -16.40
CA ALA A 237 12.34 2.97 -15.72
C ALA A 237 12.13 2.80 -14.21
N ILE A 238 11.27 1.85 -13.81
CA ILE A 238 11.05 1.48 -12.40
C ILE A 238 12.35 1.00 -11.75
N HIS A 239 13.10 0.12 -12.45
CA HIS A 239 14.35 -0.41 -11.94
C HIS A 239 15.39 0.69 -11.69
N GLU A 240 15.54 1.65 -12.61
CA GLU A 240 16.50 2.75 -12.45
C GLU A 240 16.13 3.68 -11.29
N VAL A 241 14.83 3.95 -11.06
CA VAL A 241 14.37 4.74 -9.90
C VAL A 241 14.67 4.01 -8.59
N ALA A 242 14.36 2.71 -8.51
CA ALA A 242 14.65 1.90 -7.33
C ALA A 242 16.16 1.80 -7.07
N LYS A 243 16.98 1.56 -8.10
CA LYS A 243 18.45 1.52 -8.02
C LYS A 243 19.00 2.83 -7.46
N LYS A 244 18.56 3.98 -8.00
CA LYS A 244 18.98 5.31 -7.50
C LYS A 244 18.64 5.50 -6.03
N THR A 245 17.46 5.08 -5.60
CA THR A 245 17.00 5.24 -4.22
C THR A 245 17.74 4.30 -3.26
N LEU A 246 17.86 3.02 -3.62
CA LEU A 246 18.50 1.98 -2.80
C LEU A 246 20.01 2.17 -2.64
N LEU A 247 20.68 2.79 -3.61
CA LEU A 247 22.13 3.05 -3.55
C LEU A 247 22.47 4.43 -3.00
N SER A 248 21.47 5.29 -2.73
CA SER A 248 21.76 6.61 -2.17
C SER A 248 22.00 6.54 -0.66
N HIS A 249 23.03 7.26 -0.20
CA HIS A 249 23.36 7.35 1.23
C HIS A 249 22.44 8.28 2.02
N ASP A 250 21.61 9.07 1.34
CA ASP A 250 20.74 10.08 1.93
C ASP A 250 19.25 9.76 1.81
N GLN A 251 18.86 8.82 0.94
CA GLN A 251 17.47 8.49 0.69
C GLN A 251 16.96 7.46 1.69
N PRO A 252 15.77 7.64 2.26
CA PRO A 252 15.16 6.68 3.17
C PRO A 252 14.69 5.41 2.42
N SER A 253 15.60 4.45 2.27
CA SER A 253 15.31 3.19 1.61
C SER A 253 14.90 2.07 2.59
N GLY A 254 14.88 2.36 3.89
CA GLY A 254 14.37 1.47 4.92
C GLY A 254 13.36 2.15 5.81
N VAL A 255 12.28 1.44 6.12
CA VAL A 255 11.20 1.93 6.98
C VAL A 255 11.03 0.98 8.12
N TYR A 256 11.10 1.49 9.34
CA TYR A 256 11.01 0.71 10.57
C TYR A 256 9.89 1.25 11.43
N PHE A 257 9.21 0.38 12.14
CA PHE A 257 8.16 0.80 13.07
C PHE A 257 8.08 -0.13 14.27
N SER A 258 7.32 0.30 15.26
CA SER A 258 7.06 -0.49 16.47
C SER A 258 5.56 -0.53 16.77
N VAL A 259 5.08 -1.70 17.17
CA VAL A 259 3.69 -1.92 17.59
C VAL A 259 3.68 -2.59 18.95
N ILE A 260 2.98 -2.03 19.94
CA ILE A 260 2.92 -2.53 21.33
C ILE A 260 1.97 -3.73 21.50
N THR A 261 2.20 -4.75 20.68
CA THR A 261 1.45 -6.01 20.69
C THR A 261 2.26 -7.09 20.01
N GLN A 262 1.86 -8.34 20.17
CA GLN A 262 2.37 -9.43 19.34
C GLN A 262 1.89 -9.33 17.90
N ASN A 263 2.72 -9.78 16.97
CA ASN A 263 2.34 -9.94 15.59
C ASN A 263 1.24 -11.02 15.46
N VAL A 264 0.08 -10.65 14.89
CA VAL A 264 -1.05 -11.54 14.60
C VAL A 264 -1.23 -11.83 13.12
N LEU A 265 -0.27 -11.38 12.31
CA LEU A 265 -0.25 -11.70 10.89
C LEU A 265 -0.23 -13.22 10.71
N PRO A 266 -0.79 -13.74 9.59
CA PRO A 266 -0.85 -15.17 9.34
C PRO A 266 0.52 -15.81 9.60
N PRO A 267 0.58 -16.89 10.38
CA PRO A 267 1.85 -17.55 10.66
C PRO A 267 2.48 -17.91 9.31
N GLY A 268 3.79 -17.74 9.20
CA GLY A 268 4.49 -18.24 8.03
C GLY A 268 4.26 -19.73 7.85
N SER A 269 4.59 -20.28 6.68
CA SER A 269 4.46 -21.73 6.40
C SER A 269 5.33 -22.63 7.30
N HIS A 270 6.07 -22.04 8.25
CA HIS A 270 6.92 -22.77 9.19
C HIS A 270 6.07 -23.49 10.26
N PRO A 271 6.31 -24.79 10.52
CA PRO A 271 5.52 -25.58 11.48
C PRO A 271 5.48 -25.00 12.90
N ASP A 272 6.59 -24.39 13.33
CA ASP A 272 6.75 -23.84 14.68
C ASP A 272 6.17 -22.41 14.86
N SER A 273 5.68 -21.78 13.78
CA SER A 273 5.10 -20.44 13.86
C SER A 273 3.74 -20.48 14.58
N PRO A 274 3.54 -19.71 15.66
CA PRO A 274 2.29 -19.75 16.41
C PRO A 274 1.12 -19.20 15.58
N ARG A 275 0.00 -19.92 15.57
CA ARG A 275 -1.18 -19.57 14.75
C ARG A 275 -2.17 -18.62 15.42
N ALA A 276 -2.17 -18.59 16.75
CA ALA A 276 -3.05 -17.75 17.55
C ALA A 276 -2.21 -16.77 18.38
N PRO A 277 -2.83 -15.72 18.94
CA PRO A 277 -2.20 -14.93 19.99
C PRO A 277 -1.77 -15.84 21.16
N ILE A 278 -0.54 -15.66 21.65
CA ILE A 278 0.03 -16.44 22.75
C ILE A 278 0.04 -15.63 24.06
N PRO A 279 0.05 -16.29 25.24
CA PRO A 279 0.17 -15.60 26.53
C PRO A 279 1.45 -14.77 26.61
N GLY A 280 1.40 -13.67 27.35
CA GLY A 280 2.52 -12.75 27.56
C GLY A 280 2.29 -11.37 26.97
N LYS A 281 3.27 -10.49 27.17
CA LYS A 281 3.29 -9.12 26.64
C LYS A 281 4.38 -9.02 25.59
N PHE A 282 4.08 -8.40 24.46
CA PHE A 282 4.98 -8.31 23.33
C PHE A 282 5.05 -6.90 22.77
N LEU A 283 6.25 -6.55 22.28
CA LEU A 283 6.49 -5.38 21.47
C LEU A 283 7.06 -5.88 20.14
N THR A 284 6.32 -5.63 19.06
CA THR A 284 6.73 -6.01 17.70
C THR A 284 7.52 -4.89 17.07
N LEU A 285 8.73 -5.20 16.61
CA LEU A 285 9.49 -4.34 15.70
C LEU A 285 9.23 -4.80 14.27
N GLY A 286 8.88 -3.89 13.39
CA GLY A 286 8.54 -4.18 12.00
C GLY A 286 9.36 -3.38 11.01
N THR A 287 9.41 -3.87 9.79
CA THR A 287 10.02 -3.21 8.64
C THR A 287 9.11 -3.25 7.42
N MET A 288 9.18 -2.21 6.59
CA MET A 288 8.46 -2.10 5.32
C MET A 288 9.43 -1.89 4.16
N LEU A 289 9.23 -2.63 3.07
CA LEU A 289 9.96 -2.45 1.81
C LEU A 289 9.47 -1.19 1.11
N SER A 290 10.32 -0.17 0.97
CA SER A 290 9.91 1.13 0.40
C SER A 290 10.04 1.24 -1.13
N GLN A 291 10.84 0.38 -1.75
CA GLN A 291 11.10 0.38 -3.19
C GLN A 291 10.89 -1.02 -3.76
N PRO A 292 9.65 -1.52 -3.80
CA PRO A 292 9.39 -2.83 -4.36
C PRO A 292 9.80 -2.85 -5.83
N LEU A 293 10.56 -3.86 -6.25
CA LEU A 293 10.93 -4.13 -7.64
C LEU A 293 10.09 -5.28 -8.25
N SER A 294 9.56 -6.15 -7.41
CA SER A 294 8.54 -7.13 -7.77
C SER A 294 7.30 -6.40 -8.30
N ARG A 295 6.75 -6.88 -9.40
CA ARG A 295 5.53 -6.35 -10.01
C ARG A 295 4.63 -7.51 -10.37
N GLY A 296 3.37 -7.36 -9.99
CA GLY A 296 2.30 -8.29 -10.26
C GLY A 296 1.27 -7.73 -11.24
N SER A 297 0.14 -8.41 -11.30
CA SER A 297 -1.04 -7.96 -12.06
C SER A 297 -2.36 -8.41 -11.44
N VAL A 298 -3.44 -7.78 -11.90
CA VAL A 298 -4.83 -8.08 -11.55
C VAL A 298 -5.66 -8.06 -12.81
N HIS A 299 -6.33 -9.18 -13.12
CA HIS A 299 -7.14 -9.29 -14.34
C HIS A 299 -8.45 -10.02 -14.09
N ILE A 300 -9.46 -9.72 -14.89
CA ILE A 300 -10.67 -10.54 -14.96
C ILE A 300 -10.32 -12.00 -15.30
N THR A 301 -11.09 -12.93 -14.73
CA THR A 301 -11.03 -14.37 -15.06
C THR A 301 -12.25 -14.83 -15.86
N SER A 302 -13.27 -13.98 -15.94
CA SER A 302 -14.50 -14.19 -16.69
C SER A 302 -15.22 -12.86 -16.91
N SER A 303 -16.29 -12.86 -17.69
CA SER A 303 -17.21 -11.73 -17.83
C SER A 303 -18.26 -11.65 -16.70
N ASP A 304 -18.20 -12.55 -15.70
CA ASP A 304 -19.05 -12.47 -14.52
C ASP A 304 -18.57 -11.36 -13.58
N VAL A 305 -19.40 -10.34 -13.44
CA VAL A 305 -19.16 -9.19 -12.55
C VAL A 305 -18.99 -9.63 -11.09
N ALA A 306 -19.69 -10.68 -10.66
CA ALA A 306 -19.59 -11.17 -9.28
C ALA A 306 -18.29 -11.93 -9.02
N GLY A 307 -17.60 -12.39 -10.06
CA GLY A 307 -16.34 -13.12 -9.95
C GLY A 307 -15.21 -12.25 -9.41
N PHE A 308 -14.33 -12.85 -8.61
CA PHE A 308 -13.09 -12.19 -8.21
C PHE A 308 -12.11 -12.16 -9.41
N PRO A 309 -11.34 -11.06 -9.57
CA PRO A 309 -10.25 -11.05 -10.54
C PRO A 309 -9.16 -12.03 -10.08
N SER A 310 -8.33 -12.48 -11.01
CA SER A 310 -7.04 -13.06 -10.65
C SER A 310 -6.22 -11.97 -9.97
N LEU A 311 -5.57 -12.35 -8.87
CA LEU A 311 -4.67 -11.48 -8.12
C LEU A 311 -3.34 -12.19 -8.02
N ASP A 312 -2.35 -11.70 -8.76
CA ASP A 312 -0.98 -12.16 -8.66
C ASP A 312 -0.08 -10.98 -8.28
N PRO A 313 0.17 -10.75 -6.98
CA PRO A 313 1.07 -9.69 -6.54
C PRO A 313 2.54 -9.96 -6.89
N ASN A 314 2.88 -11.22 -7.20
CA ASN A 314 4.22 -11.67 -7.58
C ASN A 314 5.32 -11.25 -6.58
N TYR A 315 4.97 -11.25 -5.28
CA TYR A 315 5.84 -10.82 -4.20
C TYR A 315 7.13 -11.64 -4.14
N GLY A 316 8.27 -10.95 -4.03
CA GLY A 316 9.58 -11.61 -3.93
C GLY A 316 10.12 -12.17 -5.25
N SER A 317 9.45 -11.92 -6.37
CA SER A 317 9.94 -12.29 -7.71
C SER A 317 11.25 -11.59 -8.09
N ASN A 318 11.49 -10.38 -7.56
CA ASN A 318 12.79 -9.74 -7.65
C ASN A 318 13.62 -10.04 -6.38
N PRO A 319 14.80 -10.69 -6.50
CA PRO A 319 15.60 -11.06 -5.33
C PRO A 319 16.16 -9.87 -4.54
N VAL A 320 16.20 -8.67 -5.13
CA VAL A 320 16.60 -7.44 -4.42
C VAL A 320 15.63 -7.13 -3.27
N ASP A 321 14.33 -7.34 -3.48
CA ASP A 321 13.31 -7.07 -2.45
C ASP A 321 13.54 -7.92 -1.19
N ILE A 322 13.83 -9.21 -1.40
CA ILE A 322 14.10 -10.17 -0.33
C ILE A 322 15.41 -9.81 0.39
N GLU A 323 16.44 -9.38 -0.35
CA GLU A 323 17.72 -8.99 0.23
C GLU A 323 17.57 -7.76 1.14
N VAL A 324 16.89 -6.72 0.65
CA VAL A 324 16.68 -5.47 1.40
C VAL A 324 15.92 -5.78 2.68
N MET A 325 14.81 -6.51 2.61
CA MET A 325 14.03 -6.88 3.80
C MET A 325 14.82 -7.75 4.78
N ALA A 326 15.65 -8.67 4.30
CA ALA A 326 16.48 -9.50 5.17
C ALA A 326 17.53 -8.67 5.94
N GLN A 327 18.15 -7.69 5.28
CA GLN A 327 19.07 -6.76 5.95
C GLN A 327 18.33 -5.89 6.98
N GLN A 328 17.10 -5.46 6.66
CA GLN A 328 16.25 -4.73 7.59
C GLN A 328 15.88 -5.57 8.83
N LEU A 329 15.53 -6.85 8.69
CA LEU A 329 15.27 -7.75 9.81
C LEU A 329 16.48 -7.94 10.72
N MET A 330 17.68 -8.12 10.15
CA MET A 330 18.91 -8.20 10.94
C MET A 330 19.14 -6.93 11.77
N TYR A 331 18.73 -5.77 11.27
CA TYR A 331 18.78 -4.53 12.03
C TYR A 331 17.76 -4.47 13.16
N LEU A 332 16.54 -4.96 12.95
CA LEU A 332 15.55 -5.08 14.03
C LEU A 332 16.05 -5.94 15.20
N GLU A 333 16.77 -7.02 14.90
CA GLU A 333 17.43 -7.84 15.93
C GLU A 333 18.46 -7.02 16.73
N SER A 334 19.30 -6.23 16.05
CA SER A 334 20.25 -5.36 16.74
C SER A 334 19.56 -4.30 17.62
N LEU A 335 18.45 -3.73 17.14
CA LEU A 335 17.65 -2.75 17.89
C LEU A 335 17.15 -3.33 19.21
N ALA A 336 16.59 -4.54 19.16
CA ALA A 336 16.09 -5.22 20.34
C ALA A 336 17.21 -5.68 21.28
N ALA A 337 18.33 -6.15 20.71
CA ALA A 337 19.43 -6.72 21.49
C ALA A 337 20.25 -5.66 22.24
N THR A 338 20.69 -4.60 21.55
CA THR A 338 21.79 -3.75 22.04
C THR A 338 21.50 -2.25 22.10
N LEU A 339 20.51 -1.72 21.35
CA LEU A 339 20.32 -0.27 21.23
C LEU A 339 19.36 0.30 22.32
N SER A 340 19.95 0.76 23.41
CA SER A 340 19.26 1.46 24.52
C SER A 340 18.74 2.85 24.11
N PRO A 341 17.62 3.36 24.69
CA PRO A 341 16.77 2.73 25.73
C PRO A 341 15.74 1.72 25.21
N LEU A 342 15.48 1.64 23.89
CA LEU A 342 14.55 0.69 23.30
C LEU A 342 14.84 -0.76 23.73
N SER A 343 16.11 -1.17 23.75
CA SER A 343 16.50 -2.52 24.16
C SER A 343 16.11 -2.88 25.62
N ASN A 344 15.86 -1.88 26.48
CA ASN A 344 15.41 -2.06 27.86
C ASN A 344 13.92 -2.39 27.96
N LEU A 345 13.14 -2.23 26.89
CA LEU A 345 11.72 -2.58 26.85
C LEU A 345 11.48 -4.09 26.66
N PHE A 346 12.54 -4.87 26.41
CA PHE A 346 12.46 -6.30 26.14
C PHE A 346 13.07 -7.11 27.29
N LYS A 347 12.48 -8.27 27.58
CA LYS A 347 13.06 -9.24 28.52
C LYS A 347 14.41 -9.76 28.01
N LYS A 348 15.31 -10.08 28.94
CA LYS A 348 16.64 -10.65 28.67
C LYS A 348 16.79 -12.02 29.33
N PRO A 349 17.30 -13.06 28.64
CA PRO A 349 17.63 -13.08 27.21
C PRO A 349 16.40 -12.84 26.33
N LEU A 350 16.61 -12.35 25.09
CA LEU A 350 15.50 -12.07 24.17
C LEU A 350 14.67 -13.33 23.93
N ARG A 351 13.35 -13.19 24.03
CA ARG A 351 12.38 -14.23 23.69
C ARG A 351 11.47 -13.70 22.60
N ARG A 352 11.21 -14.53 21.59
CA ARG A 352 10.43 -14.16 20.41
C ARG A 352 9.09 -14.85 20.46
N ARG A 353 8.06 -14.16 19.98
CA ARG A 353 6.74 -14.75 19.76
C ARG A 353 6.84 -15.90 18.78
N ASP A 354 7.55 -15.70 17.66
CA ASP A 354 7.83 -16.73 16.67
C ASP A 354 9.30 -17.13 16.72
N PRO A 355 9.66 -18.36 17.13
CA PRO A 355 11.04 -18.82 17.14
C PRO A 355 11.72 -18.74 15.76
N ALA A 356 10.98 -18.92 14.66
CA ALA A 356 11.53 -18.87 13.30
C ALA A 356 12.00 -17.47 12.89
N SER A 357 11.57 -16.42 13.61
CA SER A 357 12.01 -15.04 13.36
C SER A 357 13.44 -14.76 13.81
N GLU A 358 14.06 -15.67 14.57
CA GLU A 358 15.44 -15.52 15.00
C GLU A 358 16.42 -15.51 13.82
N SER A 359 16.95 -14.33 13.53
CA SER A 359 17.79 -14.09 12.36
C SER A 359 19.28 -14.08 12.71
N THR A 360 19.86 -15.24 13.03
CA THR A 360 21.31 -15.36 13.33
C THR A 360 22.23 -15.24 12.12
N SER A 361 21.68 -15.23 10.90
CA SER A 361 22.41 -15.04 9.65
C SER A 361 21.50 -14.44 8.59
N ILE A 362 22.10 -13.84 7.55
CA ILE A 362 21.35 -13.27 6.42
C ILE A 362 20.51 -14.33 5.69
N ASP A 363 20.96 -15.58 5.60
CA ASP A 363 20.20 -16.63 4.93
C ASP A 363 18.96 -17.06 5.70
N LYS A 364 19.05 -17.09 7.04
CA LYS A 364 17.86 -17.28 7.89
C LYS A 364 16.90 -16.10 7.77
N ALA A 365 17.41 -14.87 7.76
CA ALA A 365 16.58 -13.68 7.56
C ALA A 365 15.83 -13.75 6.21
N ARG A 366 16.52 -14.09 5.10
CA ARG A 366 15.88 -14.28 3.78
C ARG A 366 14.82 -15.38 3.80
N ALA A 367 15.08 -16.50 4.47
CA ALA A 367 14.11 -17.58 4.61
C ALA A 367 12.87 -17.11 5.38
N TYR A 368 13.06 -16.35 6.47
CA TYR A 368 11.96 -15.79 7.25
C TYR A 368 11.15 -14.75 6.46
N VAL A 369 11.80 -13.84 5.71
CA VAL A 369 11.10 -12.89 4.82
C VAL A 369 10.20 -13.64 3.84
N ARG A 370 10.73 -14.68 3.17
CA ARG A 370 9.94 -15.45 2.19
C ARG A 370 8.72 -16.14 2.78
N SER A 371 8.79 -16.56 4.05
CA SER A 371 7.68 -17.28 4.69
C SER A 371 6.71 -16.37 5.43
N SER A 372 7.12 -15.16 5.84
CA SER A 372 6.36 -14.32 6.77
C SER A 372 6.05 -12.91 6.28
N ALA A 373 6.70 -12.43 5.20
CA ALA A 373 6.38 -11.13 4.65
C ALA A 373 4.99 -11.16 3.99
N ILE A 374 4.22 -10.11 4.22
CA ILE A 374 2.86 -9.96 3.69
C ILE A 374 2.64 -8.57 3.14
N SER A 375 1.50 -8.35 2.50
CA SER A 375 1.01 -7.02 2.12
C SER A 375 0.92 -6.10 3.33
N MET A 376 1.29 -4.83 3.14
CA MET A 376 0.98 -3.73 4.06
C MET A 376 -0.34 -3.03 3.71
N GLU A 377 -1.16 -3.65 2.87
CA GLU A 377 -2.43 -3.13 2.36
C GLU A 377 -2.25 -1.81 1.59
N HIS A 378 -1.17 -1.70 0.80
CA HIS A 378 -0.86 -0.56 -0.05
C HIS A 378 -0.86 -0.89 -1.55
N PRO A 379 -1.82 -1.65 -2.10
CA PRO A 379 -1.81 -1.98 -3.51
C PRO A 379 -2.00 -0.71 -4.37
N GLY A 380 -1.23 -0.62 -5.45
CA GLY A 380 -1.24 0.50 -6.39
C GLY A 380 -0.79 0.13 -7.80
N GLY A 381 -0.93 1.06 -8.73
CA GLY A 381 -0.32 1.00 -10.07
C GLY A 381 -1.07 0.29 -11.19
N THR A 382 -2.20 -0.34 -10.90
CA THR A 382 -2.97 -1.13 -11.88
C THR A 382 -3.71 -0.33 -12.95
N CYS A 383 -3.74 0.99 -12.83
CA CYS A 383 -4.21 1.92 -13.85
C CYS A 383 -3.20 3.08 -13.95
N ALA A 384 -1.91 2.76 -14.12
CA ALA A 384 -0.83 3.71 -13.90
C ALA A 384 -0.93 5.01 -14.73
N MET A 385 -0.76 6.15 -14.06
CA MET A 385 -0.54 7.46 -14.67
C MET A 385 0.90 7.52 -15.22
N LEU A 386 1.08 6.94 -16.40
CA LEU A 386 2.34 6.89 -17.15
C LEU A 386 2.11 7.30 -18.60
N PRO A 387 3.15 7.72 -19.32
CA PRO A 387 3.11 7.84 -20.78
C PRO A 387 2.66 6.53 -21.47
N ARG A 388 1.96 6.64 -22.62
CA ARG A 388 1.55 5.47 -23.43
C ARG A 388 2.72 4.60 -23.89
N ASP A 389 3.89 5.20 -24.17
CA ASP A 389 5.12 4.46 -24.55
C ASP A 389 5.73 3.68 -23.38
N LYS A 390 5.18 3.82 -22.18
CA LYS A 390 5.51 3.09 -20.95
C LYS A 390 4.30 2.34 -20.40
N ASP A 391 3.39 1.97 -21.30
CA ASP A 391 2.23 1.13 -21.01
C ASP A 391 1.32 1.76 -19.93
N GLY A 392 1.15 3.08 -20.03
CA GLY A 392 0.30 3.86 -19.14
C GLY A 392 -1.18 3.81 -19.53
N VAL A 393 -2.03 3.95 -18.53
CA VAL A 393 -3.50 3.92 -18.66
C VAL A 393 -4.08 5.33 -18.58
N LEU A 394 -3.45 6.20 -17.79
CA LEU A 394 -3.93 7.56 -17.53
C LEU A 394 -2.92 8.62 -17.95
N ASP A 395 -3.43 9.76 -18.41
CA ASP A 395 -2.62 10.96 -18.61
C ASP A 395 -2.40 11.75 -17.29
N THR A 396 -1.64 12.85 -17.36
CA THR A 396 -1.37 13.73 -16.19
C THR A 396 -2.58 14.51 -15.68
N GLN A 397 -3.75 14.33 -16.30
CA GLN A 397 -5.03 14.81 -15.84
C GLN A 397 -5.87 13.66 -15.25
N LEU A 398 -5.32 12.45 -15.08
CA LEU A 398 -6.02 11.26 -14.60
C LEU A 398 -7.11 10.75 -15.57
N ARG A 399 -7.09 11.20 -16.82
CA ARG A 399 -8.04 10.77 -17.86
C ARG A 399 -7.59 9.45 -18.45
N VAL A 400 -8.54 8.53 -18.66
CA VAL A 400 -8.27 7.26 -19.35
C VAL A 400 -7.94 7.56 -20.80
N TYR A 401 -6.80 7.06 -21.26
CA TYR A 401 -6.34 7.28 -22.62
C TYR A 401 -7.34 6.81 -23.67
N GLY A 402 -7.74 7.72 -24.56
CA GLY A 402 -8.64 7.45 -25.68
C GLY A 402 -10.13 7.50 -25.36
N ILE A 403 -10.48 7.84 -24.12
CA ILE A 403 -11.87 7.95 -23.66
C ILE A 403 -12.16 9.36 -23.16
N GLU A 404 -13.19 9.99 -23.72
CA GLU A 404 -13.75 11.23 -23.18
C GLU A 404 -14.60 10.95 -21.92
N ASN A 405 -14.59 11.90 -20.98
CA ASN A 405 -15.40 11.90 -19.77
C ASN A 405 -15.14 10.74 -18.78
N LEU A 406 -13.95 10.15 -18.79
CA LEU A 406 -13.58 9.07 -17.87
C LEU A 406 -12.25 9.32 -17.16
N ARG A 407 -12.24 9.24 -15.82
CA ARG A 407 -11.04 9.30 -14.98
C ARG A 407 -10.96 8.13 -14.01
N VAL A 408 -9.73 7.85 -13.56
CA VAL A 408 -9.46 6.96 -12.43
C VAL A 408 -8.76 7.75 -11.33
N VAL A 409 -9.33 7.75 -10.13
CA VAL A 409 -8.91 8.57 -8.99
C VAL A 409 -8.86 7.69 -7.73
N ASP A 410 -7.84 6.85 -7.65
CA ASP A 410 -7.51 6.02 -6.50
C ASP A 410 -6.04 5.54 -6.60
N SER A 411 -5.61 4.62 -5.73
CA SER A 411 -4.23 4.12 -5.71
C SER A 411 -3.80 3.39 -7.00
N SER A 412 -4.73 2.90 -7.84
CA SER A 412 -4.40 2.32 -9.14
C SER A 412 -3.68 3.30 -10.06
N ALA A 413 -3.98 4.59 -9.93
CA ALA A 413 -3.38 5.66 -10.73
C ALA A 413 -1.92 5.95 -10.38
N MET A 414 -1.47 5.58 -9.17
CA MET A 414 -0.12 5.84 -8.70
C MET A 414 0.89 4.94 -9.43
N PRO A 415 1.80 5.47 -10.28
CA PRO A 415 2.64 4.63 -11.11
C PRO A 415 3.79 3.95 -10.35
N LEU A 416 4.19 4.51 -9.21
CA LEU A 416 5.23 4.04 -8.32
C LEU A 416 4.73 4.08 -6.89
N SER A 417 5.21 3.15 -6.07
CA SER A 417 5.01 3.22 -4.63
C SER A 417 5.72 4.46 -4.07
N ASN A 418 5.05 5.21 -3.21
CA ASN A 418 5.75 6.17 -2.35
C ASN A 418 6.49 5.38 -1.24
N ILE A 419 7.25 6.03 -0.35
CA ILE A 419 7.99 5.33 0.72
C ILE A 419 7.21 5.21 2.05
N ALA A 420 5.92 5.58 2.06
CA ALA A 420 5.11 5.78 3.26
C ALA A 420 3.80 4.97 3.20
N ASN A 421 2.98 5.06 4.25
CA ASN A 421 1.60 4.62 4.16
C ASN A 421 0.83 5.49 3.15
N ILE A 422 0.03 4.86 2.29
CA ILE A 422 -0.48 5.54 1.09
C ILE A 422 -1.72 6.39 1.32
N GLN A 423 -2.38 6.33 2.50
CA GLN A 423 -3.66 7.00 2.71
C GLN A 423 -3.59 8.51 2.42
N SER A 424 -2.58 9.21 2.93
CA SER A 424 -2.41 10.65 2.69
C SER A 424 -2.11 10.96 1.21
N THR A 425 -1.39 10.07 0.52
CA THR A 425 -1.10 10.23 -0.90
C THR A 425 -2.34 10.02 -1.75
N VAL A 426 -3.20 9.06 -1.40
CA VAL A 426 -4.50 8.86 -2.07
C VAL A 426 -5.41 10.08 -1.87
N TYR A 427 -5.43 10.68 -0.67
CA TYR A 427 -6.18 11.92 -0.45
C TYR A 427 -5.60 13.09 -1.25
N ALA A 428 -4.28 13.26 -1.28
CA ALA A 428 -3.64 14.30 -2.08
C ALA A 428 -3.93 14.14 -3.59
N LEU A 429 -3.96 12.90 -4.09
CA LEU A 429 -4.35 12.58 -5.46
C LEU A 429 -5.82 12.95 -5.72
N ALA A 430 -6.72 12.61 -4.80
CA ALA A 430 -8.15 12.89 -4.91
C ALA A 430 -8.45 14.41 -4.88
N GLU A 431 -7.78 15.15 -3.99
CA GLU A 431 -7.87 16.62 -3.94
C GLU A 431 -7.36 17.25 -5.23
N ARG A 432 -6.22 16.75 -5.74
CA ARG A 432 -5.70 17.18 -7.03
C ARG A 432 -6.69 16.89 -8.16
N ALA A 433 -7.32 15.72 -8.16
CA ALA A 433 -8.34 15.37 -9.15
C ALA A 433 -9.53 16.32 -9.08
N ALA A 434 -10.01 16.66 -7.88
CA ALA A 434 -11.10 17.62 -7.70
C ALA A 434 -10.75 18.99 -8.31
N ASP A 435 -9.53 19.50 -8.10
CA ASP A 435 -9.07 20.73 -8.74
C ASP A 435 -9.01 20.65 -10.27
N LEU A 436 -8.53 19.54 -10.81
CA LEU A 436 -8.47 19.32 -12.25
C LEU A 436 -9.88 19.27 -12.86
N ILE A 437 -10.83 18.58 -12.21
CA ILE A 437 -12.23 18.46 -12.63
C ILE A 437 -12.92 19.83 -12.58
N LYS A 438 -12.76 20.57 -11.48
CA LYS A 438 -13.30 21.94 -11.35
C LYS A 438 -12.81 22.83 -12.50
N LYS A 439 -11.50 22.78 -12.78
CA LYS A 439 -10.91 23.53 -13.90
C LYS A 439 -11.46 23.10 -15.26
N THR A 440 -11.57 21.80 -15.52
CA THR A 440 -12.11 21.27 -16.79
C THR A 440 -13.54 21.77 -17.04
N HIS A 441 -14.38 21.85 -16.00
CA HIS A 441 -15.80 22.20 -16.13
C HIS A 441 -16.14 23.64 -15.73
N GLY A 442 -15.14 24.50 -15.49
CA GLY A 442 -15.36 25.89 -15.08
C GLY A 442 -16.12 26.05 -13.76
N MET A 443 -15.94 25.11 -12.82
CA MET A 443 -16.56 25.15 -11.49
C MET A 443 -15.69 25.99 -10.54
N GLN A 444 -16.33 26.80 -9.70
CA GLN A 444 -15.66 27.63 -8.68
C GLN A 444 -15.28 26.81 -7.44
#